data_AF-A0A1F7QNG5-F1
#
_entry.id   AF-A0A1F7QNG5-F1
#
_cell.length_a   1.000
_cell.length_b   1.000
_cell.length_c   1.000
_cell.angle_alpha   90.00
_cell.angle_beta   90.00
_cell.angle_gamma   90.00
#
_symmetry.space_group_name_H-M   'P 1'
#
loop_
_entity.id
_entity.type
_entity.pdbx_description
1 polymer ?
#
loop_
_entity_poly.entity_id
_entity_poly.type
_entity_poly.pdbx_seq_one_letter_code
_entity_poly.pdbx_strand_id
1 'polypeptide(L)'
;MTTKTISASKLRNNLADALDSIDGTDFLVITRRGKAERALIDLDKLEDLLAANDPDYLAGIALAREQVKNGEVFTHEEVFGDLD
;
A
#
# COMPACT_ATOMS: atom_id res chain seq x y z
N MET A 1 -11.58 1.21 0.80
CA MET A 1 -11.14 2.01 -0.36
C MET A 1 -12.18 3.07 -0.62
N THR A 2 -11.82 4.31 -0.34
CA THR A 2 -12.67 5.48 -0.65
C THR A 2 -12.00 6.27 -1.76
N THR A 3 -12.78 6.67 -2.76
CA THR A 3 -12.28 7.48 -3.87
C THR A 3 -12.88 8.87 -3.74
N LYS A 4 -12.05 9.86 -3.43
CA LYS A 4 -12.42 11.28 -3.38
C LYS A 4 -11.99 11.93 -4.69
N THR A 5 -12.70 12.96 -5.12
CA THR A 5 -12.35 13.72 -6.34
C THR A 5 -12.11 15.19 -6.01
N ILE A 6 -11.10 15.78 -6.66
CA ILE A 6 -10.78 17.20 -6.53
C ILE A 6 -10.40 17.76 -7.90
N SER A 7 -10.74 19.01 -8.19
CA SER A 7 -10.23 19.67 -9.39
C SER A 7 -8.78 20.10 -9.20
N ALA A 8 -7.99 20.12 -10.27
CA ALA A 8 -6.60 20.57 -10.22
C ALA A 8 -6.45 22.00 -9.66
N SER A 9 -7.43 22.88 -9.94
CA SER A 9 -7.46 24.24 -9.39
C SER A 9 -7.74 24.25 -7.89
N LYS A 10 -8.67 23.41 -7.40
CA LYS A 10 -8.98 23.31 -5.97
C LYS A 10 -7.82 22.67 -5.19
N LEU A 11 -7.19 21.63 -5.75
CA LEU A 11 -6.00 21.01 -5.15
C LEU A 11 -4.87 22.01 -4.96
N ARG A 12 -4.52 22.77 -6.00
CA ARG A 12 -3.45 23.78 -5.93
C ARG A 12 -3.69 24.80 -4.82
N ASN A 13 -4.94 25.20 -4.62
CA ASN A 13 -5.30 26.21 -3.63
C ASN A 13 -5.41 25.66 -2.20
N ASN A 14 -5.49 24.34 -2.02
CA ASN A 14 -5.71 23.67 -0.72
C ASN A 14 -4.77 22.46 -0.56
N LEU A 15 -3.49 22.61 -0.95
CA LEU A 15 -2.57 21.47 -1.04
C LEU A 15 -2.32 20.84 0.33
N ALA A 16 -2.05 21.64 1.36
CA ALA A 16 -1.77 21.14 2.71
C ALA A 16 -2.94 20.29 3.24
N ASP A 17 -4.15 20.86 3.27
CA ASP A 17 -5.36 20.14 3.69
C ASP A 17 -5.61 18.88 2.85
N ALA A 18 -5.32 18.92 1.55
CA ALA A 18 -5.47 17.76 0.69
C ALA A 18 -4.49 16.64 1.05
N LEU A 19 -3.23 16.97 1.37
CA LEU A 19 -2.24 16.00 1.85
C LEU A 19 -2.64 15.43 3.21
N ASP A 20 -3.08 16.26 4.15
CA ASP A 20 -3.51 15.83 5.49
C ASP A 20 -4.79 14.97 5.45
N SER A 21 -5.60 15.10 4.39
CA SER A 21 -6.86 14.37 4.23
C SER A 21 -6.73 12.96 3.65
N ILE A 22 -5.53 12.55 3.24
CA ILE A 22 -5.26 11.25 2.62
C ILE A 22 -4.61 10.36 3.66
N ASP A 23 -5.27 9.24 3.93
CA ASP A 23 -4.77 8.15 4.75
C ASP A 23 -4.53 6.90 3.89
N GLY A 24 -3.92 5.88 4.49
CA GLY A 24 -3.53 4.58 3.90
C GLY A 24 -4.59 3.84 3.07
N THR A 25 -5.84 4.31 3.05
CA THR A 25 -6.96 3.63 2.38
C THR A 25 -7.58 4.41 1.23
N ASP A 26 -7.15 5.66 1.01
CA ASP A 26 -7.84 6.64 0.19
C ASP A 26 -7.08 6.95 -1.11
N PHE A 27 -7.86 7.18 -2.18
CA PHE A 27 -7.35 7.76 -3.43
C PHE A 27 -7.96 9.14 -3.64
N LEU A 28 -7.12 10.16 -3.83
CA LEU A 28 -7.58 11.47 -4.26
C LEU A 28 -7.40 11.62 -5.77
N VAL A 29 -8.49 11.43 -6.51
CA VAL A 29 -8.51 11.55 -7.97
C VAL A 29 -8.57 13.02 -8.37
N ILE A 30 -7.59 13.43 -9.18
CA ILE A 30 -7.41 14.80 -9.64
C ILE A 30 -8.05 14.92 -11.02
N THR A 31 -8.96 15.89 -11.15
CA THR A 31 -9.70 16.17 -12.37
C THR A 31 -9.27 17.48 -13.02
N ARG A 32 -9.27 17.52 -14.36
CA ARG A 32 -9.06 18.73 -15.16
C ARG A 32 -10.15 18.78 -16.23
N ARG A 33 -10.82 19.93 -16.36
CA ARG A 33 -11.96 20.11 -17.30
C ARG A 33 -13.01 18.98 -17.17
N GLY A 34 -13.27 18.54 -15.94
CA GLY A 34 -14.25 17.48 -15.64
C GLY A 34 -13.78 16.05 -15.91
N LYS A 35 -12.54 15.83 -16.37
CA LYS A 35 -11.99 14.49 -16.63
C LYS A 35 -10.98 14.10 -15.57
N ALA A 36 -11.02 12.86 -15.10
CA ALA A 36 -9.98 12.29 -14.23
C ALA A 36 -8.68 12.10 -15.03
N GLU A 37 -7.58 12.66 -14.53
CA GLU A 37 -6.27 12.60 -15.22
C GLU A 37 -5.18 11.96 -14.35
N ARG A 38 -5.19 12.17 -13.04
CA ARG A 38 -4.15 11.74 -12.10
C ARG A 38 -4.78 11.34 -10.77
N ALA A 39 -4.01 10.69 -9.91
CA ALA A 39 -4.39 10.42 -8.52
C ALA A 39 -3.24 10.80 -7.58
N LEU A 40 -3.57 11.15 -6.35
CA LEU A 40 -2.65 11.27 -5.23
C LEU A 40 -3.03 10.21 -4.19
N ILE A 41 -2.01 9.53 -3.66
CA ILE A 41 -2.11 8.44 -2.69
C ILE A 41 -0.98 8.59 -1.68
N ASP A 42 -1.16 8.04 -0.49
CA ASP A 42 -0.07 7.89 0.47
C ASP A 42 0.94 6.80 0.01
N LEU A 43 2.09 6.77 0.68
CA LEU A 43 3.20 5.88 0.31
C LEU A 43 2.92 4.43 0.69
N ASP A 44 2.30 4.17 1.83
CA ASP A 44 1.98 2.80 2.29
C ASP A 44 1.04 2.13 1.28
N LYS A 45 0.07 2.90 0.77
CA LYS A 45 -0.86 2.44 -0.26
C LYS A 45 -0.17 2.18 -1.58
N LEU A 46 0.80 3.00 -1.96
CA LEU A 46 1.62 2.74 -3.14
C LEU A 46 2.41 1.44 -2.97
N GLU A 47 3.02 1.21 -1.82
CA GLU A 47 3.75 -0.02 -1.50
C GLU A 47 2.85 -1.25 -1.59
N ASP A 48 1.68 -1.22 -0.95
CA ASP A 48 0.66 -2.28 -1.04
C ASP A 48 0.30 -2.62 -2.49
N LEU A 49 0.11 -1.59 -3.33
CA LEU A 49 -0.23 -1.79 -4.74
C LEU A 49 0.94 -2.40 -5.52
N LEU A 50 2.17 -1.97 -5.26
CA LEU A 50 3.35 -2.53 -5.92
C LEU A 50 3.55 -3.99 -5.50
N ALA A 51 3.46 -4.29 -4.20
CA ALA A 51 3.58 -5.63 -3.65
C ALA A 51 2.48 -6.56 -4.19
N ALA A 52 1.24 -6.07 -4.33
CA ALA A 52 0.14 -6.85 -4.90
C ALA A 52 0.30 -7.16 -6.40
N ASN A 53 1.23 -6.50 -7.09
CA ASN A 53 1.55 -6.75 -8.50
C ASN A 53 2.87 -7.53 -8.69
N ASP A 54 3.52 -7.96 -7.61
CA ASP A 54 4.73 -8.78 -7.64
C ASP A 54 4.38 -10.28 -7.49
N PRO A 55 4.47 -11.07 -8.57
CA PRO A 55 4.11 -12.49 -8.52
C PRO A 55 5.00 -13.31 -7.59
N ASP A 56 6.29 -12.96 -7.48
CA ASP A 56 7.25 -13.70 -6.66
C ASP A 56 7.00 -13.42 -5.18
N TYR A 57 6.71 -12.16 -4.84
CA TYR A 57 6.28 -11.78 -3.50
C TYR A 57 4.99 -12.51 -3.08
N LEU A 58 3.98 -12.55 -3.97
CA LEU A 58 2.73 -13.25 -3.72
C LEU A 58 2.93 -14.77 -3.57
N ALA A 59 3.79 -15.37 -4.39
CA ALA A 59 4.15 -16.78 -4.28
C ALA A 59 4.84 -17.08 -2.94
N GLY A 60 5.75 -16.21 -2.49
CA GLY A 60 6.40 -16.30 -1.19
C GLY A 60 5.39 -16.26 -0.04
N ILE A 61 4.41 -15.34 -0.07
CA ILE A 61 3.34 -15.29 0.93
C ILE A 61 2.51 -16.57 0.93
N ALA A 62 2.15 -17.09 -0.24
CA ALA A 62 1.36 -18.32 -0.35
C ALA A 62 2.11 -19.52 0.26
N LEU A 63 3.39 -19.66 -0.07
CA LEU A 63 4.26 -20.69 0.50
C LEU A 63 4.38 -20.55 2.02
N ALA A 64 4.69 -19.36 2.52
CA ALA A 64 4.82 -19.12 3.96
C ALA A 64 3.53 -19.47 4.73
N ARG A 65 2.35 -19.21 4.14
CA ARG A 65 1.06 -19.60 4.73
C ARG A 65 0.87 -21.11 4.79
N GLU A 66 1.30 -21.85 3.77
CA GLU A 66 1.28 -23.33 3.82
C GLU A 66 2.25 -23.86 4.87
N GLN A 67 3.47 -23.33 4.93
CA GLN A 67 4.47 -23.73 5.92
C GLN A 67 3.96 -23.53 7.36
N VAL A 68 3.38 -22.37 7.66
CA VAL A 68 2.75 -22.10 8.96
C VAL A 68 1.64 -23.09 9.27
N LYS A 69 0.78 -23.41 8.30
CA LYS A 69 -0.32 -24.37 8.47
C LYS A 69 0.19 -25.79 8.73
N ASN A 70 1.31 -26.17 8.12
CA ASN A 70 1.95 -27.47 8.30
C ASN A 70 2.83 -27.55 9.55
N GLY A 71 3.02 -26.45 10.28
CA GLY A 71 3.93 -26.37 11.42
C GLY A 71 5.41 -26.31 11.00
N GLU A 72 5.70 -26.02 9.74
CA GLU A 72 7.05 -25.80 9.20
C GLU A 72 7.53 -24.38 9.57
N VAL A 73 7.61 -24.12 10.88
CA VAL A 73 8.04 -22.85 11.45
C VAL A 73 9.23 -23.08 12.36
N PHE A 74 10.09 -22.08 12.44
CA PHE A 74 11.22 -22.07 13.37
C PHE A 74 10.98 -20.96 14.39
N THR A 75 11.23 -21.28 15.65
CA THR A 75 11.28 -20.31 16.75
C THR A 75 12.55 -19.46 16.64
N HIS A 76 12.56 -18.33 17.34
CA HIS A 76 13.74 -17.46 17.38
C HIS A 76 14.99 -18.20 17.88
N GLU A 77 14.86 -19.04 18.91
CA GLU A 77 15.96 -19.84 19.45
C GLU A 77 16.47 -20.86 18.44
N GLU A 78 15.59 -21.53 17.70
CA GLU A 78 15.99 -22.49 16.65
C GLU A 78 16.72 -21.85 15.47
N VAL A 79 16.50 -20.55 15.20
CA VAL A 79 17.17 -19.84 14.10
C VAL A 79 18.47 -19.16 14.55
N PHE A 80 18.50 -18.62 15.78
CA PHE A 80 19.56 -17.72 16.24
C PHE A 80 20.31 -18.19 17.49
N GLY A 81 19.92 -19.31 18.10
CA GLY A 81 20.50 -19.80 19.36
C GLY A 81 21.99 -20.14 19.30
N ASP A 82 22.53 -20.41 18.11
CA ASP A 82 23.96 -20.71 17.89
C ASP A 82 24.80 -19.48 17.52
N LEU A 83 24.24 -18.26 17.55
CA LEU A 83 24.95 -17.01 17.22
C LEU A 83 25.62 -16.31 18.41
N ASP A 84 25.61 -16.94 19.60
CA ASP A 84 26.25 -16.44 20.83
C ASP A 84 27.62 -17.10 21.12
#